data_AF-A0A7D9L1F0-F1
#
_entry.id   AF-A0A7D9L1F0-F1
#
_cell.length_a   1.000
_cell.length_b   1.000
_cell.length_c   1.000
_cell.angle_alpha   90.00
_cell.angle_beta   90.00
_cell.angle_gamma   90.00
#
_symmetry.space_group_name_H-M   'P 1'
#
loop_
_entity.id
_entity.type
_entity.pdbx_description
1 polymer ?
#
loop_
_entity_poly.entity_id
_entity_poly.type
_entity_poly.pdbx_seq_one_letter_code
_entity_poly.pdbx_strand_id
1 'polypeptide(L)'
;MEEVDVFVTDPTTLDLEVYDLWLKGFTEQDAAEHQMKCGYLQHVGATPDIITSDIADQYRVFLVLEHFLQTPPLLATQLMLQIPSGVQDRLIERYYEFDNTVVREILGKKLTTRLRKDLDDISERTSVPLKSCKRQYDNIKNIFKAVEDSTGDLVNNIKTEFLLSENLS
;
A
#
# COMPACT_ATOMS: atom_id res chain seq x y z
N MET A 1 -7.08 -23.40 31.29
CA MET A 1 -7.77 -23.15 30.02
C MET A 1 -7.62 -21.66 29.82
N GLU A 2 -6.78 -21.22 28.89
CA GLU A 2 -6.61 -19.79 28.62
C GLU A 2 -7.92 -19.26 28.05
N GLU A 3 -8.41 -18.18 28.64
CA GLU A 3 -9.63 -17.50 28.24
C GLU A 3 -9.34 -16.80 26.91
N VAL A 4 -10.01 -17.22 25.84
CA VAL A 4 -9.85 -16.61 24.52
C VAL A 4 -10.91 -15.51 24.42
N ASP A 5 -10.47 -14.25 24.52
CA ASP A 5 -11.32 -13.10 24.24
C ASP A 5 -11.55 -13.01 22.72
N VAL A 6 -12.79 -13.31 22.29
CA VAL A 6 -13.21 -13.21 20.89
C VAL A 6 -13.98 -11.91 20.69
N PHE A 7 -13.38 -10.97 19.98
CA PHE A 7 -14.07 -9.76 19.51
C PHE A 7 -14.59 -10.01 18.09
N VAL A 8 -15.92 -9.95 17.93
CA VAL A 8 -16.57 -9.99 16.62
C VAL A 8 -16.91 -8.55 16.23
N THR A 9 -16.13 -7.98 15.33
CA THR A 9 -16.43 -6.71 14.67
C THR A 9 -16.91 -7.00 13.24
N ASP A 10 -17.74 -6.11 12.70
CA ASP A 10 -18.12 -6.21 11.30
C ASP A 10 -16.86 -6.14 10.42
N PRO A 11 -16.76 -6.96 9.35
CA PRO A 11 -15.63 -6.93 8.44
C PRO A 11 -15.43 -5.50 7.91
N THR A 12 -14.24 -4.95 8.10
CA THR A 12 -13.90 -3.65 7.53
C THR A 12 -13.96 -3.77 6.02
N THR A 13 -14.93 -3.09 5.40
CA THR A 13 -15.03 -3.07 3.95
C THR A 13 -13.97 -2.12 3.41
N LEU A 14 -13.00 -2.65 2.69
CA LEU A 14 -11.92 -1.88 2.09
C LEU A 14 -12.26 -1.61 0.62
N ASP A 15 -12.31 -0.32 0.27
CA ASP A 15 -12.44 0.07 -1.12
C ASP A 15 -11.06 0.05 -1.80
N LEU A 16 -10.87 -0.96 -2.64
CA LEU A 16 -9.61 -1.17 -3.36
C LEU A 16 -9.35 -0.09 -4.42
N GLU A 17 -10.36 0.57 -4.98
CA GLU A 17 -10.16 1.67 -5.91
C GLU A 17 -9.64 2.91 -5.17
N VAL A 18 -10.20 3.20 -4.00
CA VAL A 18 -9.72 4.28 -3.13
C VAL A 18 -8.32 3.98 -2.63
N TYR A 19 -8.02 2.71 -2.34
CA TYR A 19 -6.67 2.26 -2.00
C TYR A 19 -5.67 2.55 -3.13
N ASP A 20 -6.02 2.31 -4.39
CA ASP A 20 -5.14 2.63 -5.53
C ASP A 20 -4.85 4.13 -5.64
N LEU A 21 -5.84 4.99 -5.37
CA LEU A 21 -5.65 6.44 -5.33
C LEU A 21 -4.68 6.83 -4.20
N TRP A 22 -4.85 6.23 -3.02
CA TRP A 22 -3.95 6.43 -1.88
C TRP A 22 -2.50 6.02 -2.19
N LEU A 23 -2.31 4.87 -2.86
CA LEU A 23 -0.99 4.37 -3.29
C LEU A 23 -0.35 5.26 -4.36
N LYS A 24 -1.15 5.81 -5.26
CA LYS A 24 -0.70 6.82 -6.25
C LYS A 24 -0.33 8.14 -5.59
N GLY A 25 -0.73 8.36 -4.33
CA GLY A 25 -0.38 9.54 -3.54
C GLY A 25 -1.38 10.68 -3.65
N PHE A 26 -2.61 10.39 -4.07
CA PHE A 26 -3.71 11.36 -4.08
C PHE A 26 -4.07 11.75 -2.64
N THR A 27 -4.41 13.02 -2.42
CA THR A 27 -4.93 13.47 -1.12
C THR A 27 -6.36 12.96 -0.90
N GLU A 28 -6.85 13.02 0.34
CA GLU A 28 -8.26 12.69 0.65
C GLU A 28 -9.22 13.51 -0.22
N GLN A 29 -8.91 14.80 -0.43
CA GLN A 29 -9.70 15.67 -1.27
C GLN A 29 -9.64 15.25 -2.74
N ASP A 30 -8.45 14.98 -3.29
CA ASP A 30 -8.33 14.55 -4.69
C ASP A 30 -9.06 13.23 -4.94
N ALA A 31 -8.98 12.29 -3.98
CA ALA A 31 -9.67 11.02 -4.07
C ALA A 31 -11.19 11.18 -3.95
N ALA A 32 -11.68 12.04 -3.05
CA ALA A 32 -13.11 12.36 -2.96
C ALA A 32 -13.62 13.01 -4.25
N GLU A 33 -12.89 13.97 -4.81
CA GLU A 33 -13.24 14.58 -6.10
C GLU A 33 -13.22 13.57 -7.25
N HIS A 34 -12.25 12.65 -7.26
CA HIS A 34 -12.19 11.57 -8.23
C HIS A 34 -13.42 10.65 -8.11
N GLN A 35 -13.79 10.25 -6.89
CA GLN A 35 -14.94 9.38 -6.65
C GLN A 35 -16.27 10.08 -6.96
N MET A 36 -16.36 11.40 -6.77
CA MET A 36 -17.51 12.17 -7.20
C MET A 36 -17.62 12.24 -8.74
N LYS A 37 -16.51 12.31 -9.46
CA LYS A 37 -16.53 12.41 -10.93
C LYS A 37 -16.73 11.05 -11.61
N CYS A 38 -16.23 9.98 -11.01
CA CYS A 38 -16.13 8.65 -11.63
C CYS A 38 -17.01 7.59 -10.96
N GLY A 39 -17.59 7.86 -9.79
CA GLY A 39 -18.09 6.82 -8.88
C GLY A 39 -19.55 6.41 -9.08
N TYR A 40 -19.78 5.11 -8.91
CA TYR A 40 -21.10 4.49 -8.74
C TYR A 40 -21.91 5.11 -7.57
N LEU A 41 -21.23 5.72 -6.60
CA LEU A 41 -21.84 6.28 -5.40
C LEU A 41 -22.85 7.41 -5.69
N GLN A 42 -22.64 8.20 -6.73
CA GLN A 42 -23.65 9.17 -7.18
C GLN A 42 -24.90 8.48 -7.76
N HIS A 43 -24.73 7.34 -8.42
CA HIS A 43 -25.84 6.55 -8.97
C HIS A 43 -26.70 5.89 -7.89
N VAL A 44 -26.16 5.71 -6.67
CA VAL A 44 -26.92 5.22 -5.50
C VAL A 44 -27.37 6.34 -4.55
N GLY A 45 -27.22 7.61 -4.96
CA GLY A 45 -27.73 8.75 -4.20
C GLY A 45 -26.89 9.17 -3.00
N ALA A 46 -25.62 8.77 -2.93
CA ALA A 46 -24.71 9.24 -1.89
C ALA A 46 -24.46 10.75 -2.04
N THR A 47 -24.55 11.49 -0.94
CA THR A 47 -24.24 12.92 -0.93
C THR A 47 -22.73 13.16 -0.97
N PRO A 48 -22.26 14.32 -1.45
CA PRO A 48 -20.83 14.66 -1.45
C PRO A 48 -20.18 14.59 -0.06
N ASP A 49 -20.92 14.95 0.98
CA ASP A 49 -20.44 14.90 2.37
C ASP A 49 -20.21 13.47 2.84
N ILE A 50 -21.10 12.54 2.47
CA ILE A 50 -20.95 11.12 2.78
C ILE A 50 -19.72 10.55 2.08
N ILE A 51 -19.53 10.87 0.79
CA ILE A 51 -18.35 10.41 0.03
C ILE A 51 -17.07 10.92 0.69
N THR A 52 -17.00 12.22 1.00
CA THR A 52 -15.81 12.81 1.64
C THR A 52 -15.50 12.15 2.99
N SER A 53 -16.53 11.89 3.80
CA SER A 53 -16.37 11.22 5.10
C SER A 53 -15.86 9.78 4.93
N ASP A 54 -16.45 9.02 4.00
CA ASP A 54 -16.06 7.64 3.75
C ASP A 54 -14.60 7.53 3.24
N ILE A 55 -14.20 8.40 2.31
CA ILE A 55 -12.82 8.47 1.83
C ILE A 55 -11.85 8.79 2.98
N ALA A 56 -12.19 9.73 3.86
CA ALA A 56 -11.36 10.06 5.01
C ALA A 56 -11.21 8.86 5.98
N ASP A 57 -12.28 8.09 6.20
CA ASP A 57 -12.24 6.88 7.03
C ASP A 57 -11.41 5.76 6.39
N GLN A 58 -11.56 5.51 5.08
CA GLN A 58 -10.71 4.58 4.33
C GLN A 58 -9.23 4.98 4.43
N TYR A 59 -8.90 6.27 4.26
CA TYR A 59 -7.53 6.77 4.37
C TYR A 59 -6.93 6.54 5.76
N ARG A 60 -7.70 6.72 6.83
CA ARG A 60 -7.26 6.40 8.20
C ARG A 60 -6.97 4.91 8.35
N VAL A 61 -7.83 4.05 7.81
CA VAL A 61 -7.61 2.59 7.82
C VAL A 61 -6.33 2.24 7.05
N PHE A 62 -6.09 2.84 5.89
CA PHE A 62 -4.88 2.59 5.10
C PHE A 62 -3.61 3.03 5.83
N LEU A 63 -3.64 4.13 6.60
CA LEU A 63 -2.51 4.54 7.44
C LEU A 63 -2.22 3.53 8.55
N VAL A 64 -3.24 2.91 9.14
CA VAL A 64 -3.06 1.82 10.11
C VAL A 64 -2.46 0.59 9.42
N LEU A 65 -2.96 0.25 8.23
CA LEU A 65 -2.50 -0.89 7.44
C LEU A 65 -1.08 -0.73 6.89
N GLU A 66 -0.64 0.49 6.58
CA GLU A 66 0.68 0.79 6.02
C GLU A 66 1.81 0.17 6.85
N HIS A 67 1.69 0.20 8.18
CA HIS A 67 2.67 -0.41 9.07
C HIS A 67 2.78 -1.94 8.86
N PHE A 68 1.66 -2.62 8.68
CA PHE A 68 1.62 -4.07 8.45
C PHE A 68 2.03 -4.42 7.02
N LEU A 69 1.71 -3.57 6.05
CA LEU A 69 2.07 -3.76 4.65
C LEU A 69 3.59 -3.64 4.41
N GLN A 70 4.31 -2.90 5.25
CA GLN A 70 5.78 -2.88 5.23
C GLN A 70 6.42 -4.21 5.66
N THR A 71 5.67 -5.05 6.39
CA THR A 71 6.07 -6.40 6.84
C THR A 71 4.91 -7.38 6.62
N PRO A 72 4.69 -7.85 5.39
CA PRO A 72 3.47 -8.58 5.01
C PRO A 72 3.02 -9.73 5.93
N PRO A 73 3.93 -10.55 6.51
CA PRO A 73 3.52 -11.59 7.47
C PRO A 73 2.74 -11.07 8.68
N LEU A 74 2.97 -9.82 9.09
CA LEU A 74 2.25 -9.22 10.22
C LEU A 74 0.79 -8.89 9.87
N LEU A 75 0.45 -8.69 8.60
CA LEU A 75 -0.91 -8.37 8.15
C LEU A 75 -1.90 -9.50 8.42
N ALA A 76 -1.44 -10.75 8.36
CA ALA A 76 -2.28 -11.91 8.68
C ALA A 76 -2.45 -12.12 10.20
N THR A 77 -1.51 -11.61 11.00
CA THR A 77 -1.50 -11.82 12.47
C THR A 77 -2.14 -10.70 13.27
N GLN A 78 -2.37 -9.53 12.66
CA GLN A 78 -3.03 -8.43 13.35
C GLN A 78 -4.48 -8.79 13.68
N LEU A 79 -4.95 -8.34 14.85
CA LEU A 79 -6.31 -8.62 15.36
C LEU A 79 -7.21 -7.39 15.33
N MET A 80 -6.73 -6.27 14.78
CA MET A 80 -7.45 -4.99 14.79
C MET A 80 -8.51 -4.92 13.70
N LEU A 81 -8.26 -5.53 12.55
CA LEU A 81 -9.10 -5.48 11.36
C LEU A 81 -9.35 -6.88 10.84
N GLN A 82 -10.62 -7.23 10.69
CA GLN A 82 -11.03 -8.49 10.06
C GLN A 82 -10.95 -8.32 8.53
N ILE A 83 -9.86 -8.80 7.93
CA ILE A 83 -9.62 -8.70 6.48
C ILE A 83 -9.57 -10.11 5.88
N PRO A 84 -10.43 -10.45 4.91
CA PRO A 84 -10.38 -11.74 4.23
C PRO A 84 -9.02 -11.98 3.57
N SER A 85 -8.52 -13.23 3.57
CA SER A 85 -7.19 -13.55 3.01
C SER A 85 -7.00 -13.08 1.58
N GLY A 86 -8.00 -13.32 0.70
CA GLY A 86 -7.92 -12.86 -0.69
C GLY A 86 -7.90 -11.33 -0.85
N VAL A 87 -8.34 -10.57 0.15
CA VAL A 87 -8.17 -9.10 0.18
C VAL A 87 -6.78 -8.73 0.68
N GLN A 88 -6.24 -9.45 1.69
CA GLN A 88 -4.86 -9.25 2.16
C GLN A 88 -3.86 -9.42 1.03
N ASP A 89 -4.00 -10.48 0.22
CA ASP A 89 -3.14 -10.75 -0.93
C ASP A 89 -3.14 -9.56 -1.91
N ARG A 90 -4.33 -9.04 -2.23
CA ARG A 90 -4.48 -7.89 -3.16
C ARG A 90 -3.90 -6.59 -2.59
N LEU A 91 -4.03 -6.37 -1.28
CA LEU A 91 -3.43 -5.21 -0.62
C LEU A 91 -1.91 -5.29 -0.69
N ILE A 92 -1.32 -6.45 -0.40
CA ILE A 92 0.12 -6.68 -0.44
C ILE A 92 0.63 -6.50 -1.87
N GLU A 93 0.01 -7.15 -2.86
CA GLU A 93 0.40 -7.04 -4.27
C GLU A 93 0.44 -5.59 -4.74
N ARG A 94 -0.65 -4.84 -4.51
CA ARG A 94 -0.73 -3.42 -4.91
C ARG A 94 0.24 -2.55 -4.11
N TYR A 95 0.44 -2.84 -2.82
CA TYR A 95 1.39 -2.10 -2.00
C TYR A 95 2.84 -2.28 -2.46
N TYR A 96 3.19 -3.39 -3.09
CA TYR A 96 4.52 -3.62 -3.65
C TYR A 96 4.62 -3.34 -5.15
N GLU A 97 3.54 -2.89 -5.78
CA GLU A 97 3.58 -2.45 -7.18
C GLU A 97 4.41 -1.17 -7.34
N PHE A 98 5.25 -1.18 -8.38
CA PHE A 98 6.17 -0.10 -8.67
C PHE A 98 5.85 0.63 -9.97
N ASP A 99 6.11 1.94 -9.96
CA ASP A 99 6.13 2.72 -11.19
C ASP A 99 7.49 2.57 -11.88
N ASN A 100 7.46 2.14 -13.14
CA ASN A 100 8.66 1.88 -13.94
C ASN A 100 9.60 3.10 -14.06
N THR A 101 9.04 4.32 -14.10
CA THR A 101 9.83 5.55 -14.21
C THR A 101 10.55 5.87 -12.90
N VAL A 102 9.88 5.64 -11.76
CA VAL A 102 10.45 5.84 -10.42
C VAL A 102 11.52 4.79 -10.14
N VAL A 103 11.24 3.51 -10.43
CA VAL A 103 12.20 2.41 -10.26
C VAL A 103 13.45 2.66 -11.07
N ARG A 104 13.33 3.09 -12.33
CA ARG A 104 14.48 3.40 -13.18
C ARG A 104 15.37 4.51 -12.59
N GLU A 105 14.79 5.49 -11.89
CA GLU A 105 15.55 6.53 -11.20
C GLU A 105 16.22 6.06 -9.92
N ILE A 106 15.68 5.02 -9.26
CA ILE A 106 16.22 4.48 -8.01
C ILE A 106 17.27 3.40 -8.29
N LEU A 107 17.04 2.54 -9.28
CA LEU A 107 17.93 1.44 -9.63
C LEU A 107 19.32 1.93 -10.05
N GLY A 108 20.34 1.19 -9.65
CA GLY A 108 21.74 1.55 -9.90
C GLY A 108 22.30 2.63 -8.96
N LYS A 109 21.47 3.27 -8.14
CA LYS A 109 21.91 4.16 -7.06
C LYS A 109 22.00 3.39 -5.74
N LYS A 110 22.95 3.79 -4.89
CA LYS A 110 23.04 3.25 -3.52
C LYS A 110 21.85 3.77 -2.69
N LEU A 111 21.11 2.87 -2.04
CA LEU A 111 19.94 3.17 -1.20
C LEU A 111 20.34 3.84 0.11
N THR A 112 20.74 5.11 0.02
CA THR A 112 21.27 5.90 1.13
C THR A 112 20.22 6.83 1.74
N THR A 113 20.44 7.30 2.96
CA THR A 113 19.62 8.35 3.59
C THR A 113 19.59 9.64 2.76
N ARG A 114 20.66 9.92 1.99
CA ARG A 114 20.70 11.05 1.06
C ARG A 114 19.71 10.86 -0.08
N LEU A 115 19.74 9.72 -0.77
CA LEU A 115 18.80 9.41 -1.85
C LEU A 115 17.34 9.51 -1.40
N ARG A 116 17.03 9.11 -0.15
CA ARG A 116 15.70 9.28 0.43
C ARG A 116 15.27 10.75 0.55
N LYS A 117 16.20 11.67 0.82
CA LYS A 117 15.92 13.12 0.88
C LYS A 117 15.76 13.72 -0.51
N ASP A 118 16.46 13.17 -1.49
CA ASP A 118 16.42 13.61 -2.89
C ASP A 118 15.22 13.01 -3.67
N LEU A 119 14.25 12.40 -2.98
CA LEU A 119 13.03 11.85 -3.61
C LEU A 119 12.09 12.95 -4.13
N ASP A 120 12.19 14.17 -3.62
CA ASP A 120 11.45 15.34 -4.13
C ASP A 120 11.84 15.61 -5.60
N ASP A 121 13.14 15.58 -5.93
CA ASP A 121 13.64 15.73 -7.31
C ASP A 121 13.15 14.59 -8.23
N ILE A 122 13.09 13.36 -7.71
CA ILE A 122 12.57 12.21 -8.47
C ILE A 122 11.08 12.36 -8.72
N SER A 123 10.32 12.83 -7.72
CA SER A 123 8.89 13.13 -7.84
C SER A 123 8.64 14.15 -8.94
N GLU A 124 9.41 15.24 -8.97
CA GLU A 124 9.30 16.27 -10.01
C GLU A 124 9.61 15.72 -11.41
N ARG A 125 10.70 14.95 -11.55
CA ARG A 125 11.13 14.38 -12.84
C ARG A 125 10.16 13.36 -13.42
N THR A 126 9.58 12.53 -12.56
CA THR A 126 8.68 11.42 -12.97
C THR A 126 7.23 11.85 -13.02
N SER A 127 6.89 13.01 -12.45
CA SER A 127 5.51 13.44 -12.22
C SER A 127 4.70 12.46 -11.36
N VAL A 128 5.37 11.61 -10.58
CA VAL A 128 4.76 10.72 -9.61
C VAL A 128 4.73 11.42 -8.25
N PRO A 129 3.60 11.45 -7.53
CA PRO A 129 3.53 12.10 -6.23
C PRO A 129 4.55 11.56 -5.23
N LEU A 130 5.15 12.47 -4.46
CA LEU A 130 6.22 12.19 -3.52
C LEU A 130 5.90 11.05 -2.54
N LYS A 131 4.64 10.98 -2.06
CA LYS A 131 4.19 9.91 -1.17
C LYS A 131 4.36 8.52 -1.81
N SER A 132 3.99 8.38 -3.08
CA SER A 132 4.18 7.14 -3.84
C SER A 132 5.68 6.85 -4.05
N CYS A 133 6.49 7.85 -4.41
CA CYS A 133 7.93 7.69 -4.53
C CYS A 133 8.58 7.18 -3.23
N LYS A 134 8.18 7.73 -2.08
CA LYS A 134 8.66 7.31 -0.75
C LYS A 134 8.30 5.87 -0.44
N ARG A 135 7.04 5.47 -0.68
CA ARG A 135 6.58 4.08 -0.53
C ARG A 135 7.42 3.12 -1.38
N GLN A 136 7.55 3.42 -2.67
CA GLN A 136 8.32 2.58 -3.60
C GLN A 136 9.78 2.45 -3.17
N TYR A 137 10.42 3.55 -2.78
CA TYR A 137 11.79 3.53 -2.26
C TYR A 137 11.94 2.67 -1.00
N ASP A 138 11.02 2.80 -0.03
CA ASP A 138 11.05 2.01 1.20
C ASP A 138 10.84 0.52 0.94
N ASN A 139 9.94 0.18 0.03
CA ASN A 139 9.71 -1.20 -0.38
C ASN A 139 10.95 -1.82 -1.04
N ILE A 140 11.58 -1.11 -1.99
CA ILE A 140 12.84 -1.55 -2.62
C ILE A 140 13.92 -1.74 -1.55
N LYS A 141 14.02 -0.82 -0.59
CA LYS A 141 15.00 -0.89 0.50
C LYS A 141 14.74 -2.06 1.44
N ASN A 142 13.49 -2.35 1.76
CA ASN A 142 13.11 -3.49 2.60
C ASN A 142 13.41 -4.81 1.89
N ILE A 143 13.06 -4.92 0.60
CA ILE A 143 13.40 -6.07 -0.24
C ILE A 143 14.91 -6.26 -0.29
N PHE A 144 15.69 -5.21 -0.54
CA PHE A 144 17.15 -5.30 -0.61
C PHE A 144 17.75 -5.85 0.68
N LYS A 145 17.30 -5.35 1.84
CA LYS A 145 17.76 -5.83 3.15
C LYS A 145 17.39 -7.29 3.42
N ALA A 146 16.17 -7.68 3.08
CA ALA A 146 15.69 -9.05 3.23
C ALA A 146 16.57 -10.03 2.44
N VAL A 147 16.97 -9.64 1.21
CA VAL A 147 17.74 -10.52 0.34
C VAL A 147 19.27 -10.42 0.50
N GLU A 148 19.79 -9.37 1.14
CA GLU A 148 21.24 -9.11 1.27
C GLU A 148 21.97 -10.27 1.97
N ASP A 149 21.38 -10.83 3.03
CA ASP A 149 21.93 -11.94 3.81
C ASP A 149 21.27 -13.29 3.47
N SER A 150 20.34 -13.31 2.52
CA SER A 150 19.60 -14.51 2.15
C SER A 150 20.43 -15.43 1.25
N THR A 151 20.35 -16.72 1.50
CA THR A 151 20.99 -17.75 0.64
C THR A 151 19.95 -18.39 -0.29
N GLY A 152 20.39 -18.91 -1.44
CA GLY A 152 19.52 -19.59 -2.39
C GLY A 152 18.88 -18.67 -3.44
N ASP A 153 17.67 -19.04 -3.90
CA ASP A 153 16.97 -18.31 -4.95
C ASP A 153 16.31 -17.04 -4.40
N LEU A 154 16.87 -15.89 -4.78
CA LEU A 154 16.40 -14.56 -4.38
C LEU A 154 14.92 -14.35 -4.71
N VAL A 155 14.44 -14.85 -5.85
CA VAL A 155 13.05 -14.66 -6.27
C VAL A 155 12.10 -15.37 -5.33
N ASN A 156 12.43 -16.61 -4.94
CA ASN A 156 11.61 -17.37 -3.99
C ASN A 156 11.67 -16.78 -2.59
N ASN A 157 12.81 -16.25 -2.18
CA ASN A 157 12.96 -15.57 -0.88
C ASN A 157 12.05 -14.33 -0.83
N ILE A 158 12.07 -13.49 -1.87
CA ILE A 158 11.19 -12.32 -1.97
C ILE A 158 9.72 -12.74 -1.93
N LYS A 159 9.33 -13.73 -2.74
CA LYS A 159 7.93 -14.21 -2.78
C LYS A 159 7.45 -14.70 -1.42
N THR A 160 8.29 -15.45 -0.71
CA THR A 160 7.91 -16.05 0.58
C THR A 160 7.87 -15.01 1.69
N GLU A 161 8.85 -14.11 1.73
CA GLU A 161 8.95 -13.11 2.81
C GLU A 161 7.95 -11.96 2.66
N PHE A 162 7.66 -11.56 1.41
CA PHE A 162 6.72 -10.49 1.10
C PHE A 162 5.34 -10.97 0.66
N LEU A 163 5.10 -12.29 0.62
CA LEU A 163 3.81 -12.90 0.25
C LEU A 163 3.32 -12.45 -1.15
N LEU A 164 4.23 -12.31 -2.11
CA LEU A 164 3.93 -11.87 -3.47
C LEU A 164 3.67 -13.07 -4.39
N SER A 165 2.72 -12.91 -5.34
CA SER A 165 2.39 -13.96 -6.30
C SER A 165 3.50 -14.21 -7.34
N GLU A 166 3.39 -15.32 -8.07
CA GLU A 166 4.46 -15.77 -8.97
C GLU A 166 4.75 -14.82 -10.14
N ASN A 167 3.76 -14.04 -10.53
CA ASN A 167 3.84 -13.04 -11.58
C ASN A 167 4.24 -11.70 -10.96
N LEU A 168 5.54 -11.49 -10.73
CA LEU A 168 6.09 -10.15 -10.59
C LEU A 168 5.95 -9.45 -11.94
N SER A 169 4.81 -8.81 -12.18
CA SER A 169 4.54 -8.01 -13.39
C SER A 169 5.21 -6.66 -13.31
#